data_AF-A0A969FNV5-F1
#
_entry.id   AF-A0A969FNV5-F1
#
_cell.length_a   1.000
_cell.length_b   1.000
_cell.length_c   1.000
_cell.angle_alpha   90.00
_cell.angle_beta   90.00
_cell.angle_gamma   90.00
#
_symmetry.space_group_name_H-M   'P 1'
#
loop_
_entity.id
_entity.type
_entity.pdbx_description
1 polymer ?
#
loop_
_entity_poly.entity_id
_entity_poly.type
_entity_poly.pdbx_seq_one_letter_code
_entity_poly.pdbx_strand_id
1 'polypeptide(L)'
;RIEHRAFRNPTERERAENPLFAQERDAALWPVDRLHSLWRHSHAHDRRETIAFARRHNAALERAFLIAAWRNWIKRRDEQDVHSPTPAEEAGLEKKPWTWKRLIAQRLFPYRLPIPESWMDIYRRIITWPNVNTWTKHDLKYAF
;
A
#
# COMPACT_ATOMS: atom_id res chain seq x y z
N ARG A 1 -10.83 -0.77 17.42
CA ARG A 1 -12.01 -1.14 16.58
C ARG A 1 -11.90 -0.33 15.30
N ILE A 2 -11.72 -0.98 14.14
CA ILE A 2 -11.69 -0.27 12.84
C ILE A 2 -13.14 -0.17 12.38
N GLU A 3 -13.64 1.04 12.19
CA GLU A 3 -14.96 1.28 11.60
C GLU A 3 -14.80 1.54 10.10
N HIS A 4 -15.38 0.68 9.27
CA HIS A 4 -15.41 0.87 7.83
C HIS A 4 -16.55 1.84 7.48
N ARG A 5 -16.20 3.05 7.04
CA ARG A 5 -17.16 4.00 6.45
C ARG A 5 -17.08 3.90 4.94
N ALA A 6 -18.21 3.64 4.29
CA ALA A 6 -18.32 3.61 2.84
C ALA A 6 -18.99 4.89 2.36
N PHE A 7 -18.36 5.59 1.42
CA PHE A 7 -18.89 6.80 0.81
C PHE A 7 -19.06 6.54 -0.69
N ARG A 8 -20.27 6.79 -1.22
CA ARG A 8 -20.50 6.76 -2.66
C ARG A 8 -19.84 8.00 -3.29
N ASN A 9 -19.27 7.84 -4.49
CA ASN A 9 -18.81 8.98 -5.27
C ASN A 9 -20.03 9.80 -5.75
N PRO A 10 -20.16 11.10 -5.38
CA PRO A 10 -21.27 11.92 -5.80
C PRO A 10 -21.22 12.15 -7.31
N THR A 11 -22.39 12.15 -7.94
CA THR A 11 -22.58 12.59 -9.33
C THR A 11 -22.22 14.06 -9.47
N GLU A 12 -21.97 14.52 -10.70
CA GLU A 12 -21.68 15.94 -10.96
C GLU A 12 -22.84 16.85 -10.52
N ARG A 13 -24.08 16.39 -10.75
CA ARG A 13 -25.29 17.09 -10.33
C ARG A 13 -25.38 17.23 -8.81
N GLU A 14 -25.18 16.15 -8.06
CA GLU A 14 -25.19 16.18 -6.58
C GLU A 14 -24.08 17.09 -6.03
N ARG A 15 -22.92 17.13 -6.70
CA ARG A 15 -21.81 18.05 -6.36
C ARG A 15 -22.18 19.52 -6.54
N ALA A 16 -22.91 19.83 -7.61
CA ALA A 16 -23.38 21.19 -7.90
C ALA A 16 -24.53 21.62 -6.96
N GLU A 17 -25.45 20.70 -6.64
CA GLU A 17 -26.61 20.95 -5.79
C GLU A 17 -26.25 21.02 -4.29
N ASN A 18 -25.28 20.23 -3.83
CA ASN A 18 -24.82 20.24 -2.44
C ASN A 18 -23.29 20.22 -2.31
N PRO A 19 -22.64 21.40 -2.42
CA PRO A 19 -21.19 21.52 -2.33
C PRO A 19 -20.62 21.11 -0.97
N LEU A 20 -21.36 21.35 0.13
CA LEU A 20 -20.92 21.02 1.48
C LEU A 20 -20.79 19.51 1.66
N PHE A 21 -21.78 18.73 1.22
CA PHE A 21 -21.71 17.27 1.24
C PHE A 21 -20.50 16.74 0.46
N ALA A 22 -20.21 17.33 -0.70
CA ALA A 22 -19.05 16.93 -1.50
C ALA A 22 -17.73 17.20 -0.75
N GLN A 23 -17.60 18.36 -0.10
CA GLN A 23 -16.43 18.73 0.70
C GLN A 23 -16.23 17.83 1.92
N GLU A 24 -17.30 17.54 2.67
CA GLU A 24 -17.27 16.63 3.81
C GLU A 24 -16.82 15.22 3.39
N ARG A 25 -17.32 14.74 2.26
CA ARG A 25 -16.92 13.46 1.67
C ARG A 25 -15.46 13.48 1.22
N ASP A 26 -15.03 14.52 0.50
CA ASP A 26 -13.65 14.69 0.05
C ASP A 26 -12.69 14.69 1.25
N ALA A 27 -13.04 15.42 2.32
CA ALA A 27 -12.26 15.43 3.56
C ALA A 27 -12.20 14.04 4.21
N ALA A 28 -13.32 13.32 4.26
CA ALA A 28 -13.39 11.97 4.82
C ALA A 28 -12.61 10.93 3.99
N LEU A 29 -12.60 11.06 2.66
CA LEU A 29 -11.90 10.15 1.74
C LEU A 29 -10.46 10.55 1.43
N TRP A 30 -10.03 11.75 1.81
CA TRP A 30 -8.71 12.28 1.49
C TRP A 30 -7.56 11.29 1.71
N PRO A 31 -7.48 10.54 2.84
CA PRO A 31 -6.41 9.57 3.04
C PRO A 31 -6.40 8.44 1.99
N VAL A 32 -7.59 7.97 1.62
CA VAL A 32 -7.80 6.89 0.65
C VAL A 32 -7.51 7.38 -0.76
N ASP A 33 -8.06 8.54 -1.13
CA ASP A 33 -7.86 9.14 -2.45
C ASP A 33 -6.38 9.50 -2.67
N ARG A 34 -5.71 10.02 -1.63
CA ARG A 34 -4.28 10.31 -1.69
C ARG A 34 -3.45 9.04 -1.85
N LEU A 35 -3.74 7.99 -1.08
CA LEU A 35 -3.07 6.70 -1.20
C LEU A 35 -3.28 6.10 -2.59
N HIS A 36 -4.50 6.13 -3.09
CA HIS A 36 -4.87 5.59 -4.41
C HIS A 36 -4.17 6.34 -5.55
N SER A 37 -4.14 7.67 -5.48
CA SER A 37 -3.38 8.51 -6.42
C SER A 37 -1.89 8.14 -6.41
N LEU A 38 -1.27 8.10 -5.22
CA LEU A 38 0.14 7.74 -5.08
C LEU A 38 0.42 6.34 -5.64
N TRP A 39 -0.43 5.37 -5.30
CA TRP A 39 -0.33 4.00 -5.76
C TRP A 39 -0.35 3.94 -7.29
N ARG A 40 -1.34 4.54 -7.95
CA ARG A 40 -1.44 4.55 -9.43
C ARG A 40 -0.25 5.20 -10.12
N HIS A 41 0.34 6.22 -9.52
CA HIS A 41 1.46 6.96 -10.13
C HIS A 41 2.83 6.32 -9.86
N SER A 42 3.01 5.68 -8.71
CA SER A 42 4.27 5.03 -8.36
C SER A 42 4.37 3.59 -8.87
N HIS A 43 3.23 2.96 -9.17
CA HIS A 43 3.17 1.58 -9.63
C HIS A 43 2.63 1.48 -11.05
N ALA A 44 3.53 1.53 -12.03
CA ALA A 44 3.18 1.50 -13.46
C ALA A 44 2.28 0.32 -13.87
N HIS A 45 2.35 -0.81 -13.16
CA HIS A 45 1.49 -1.97 -13.41
C HIS A 45 0.01 -1.74 -13.08
N ASP A 46 -0.32 -0.85 -12.13
CA ASP A 46 -1.72 -0.53 -11.77
C ASP A 46 -2.33 0.52 -12.67
N ARG A 47 -1.50 1.38 -13.28
CA ARG A 47 -2.00 2.43 -14.19
C ARG A 47 -2.66 1.84 -15.44
N ARG A 48 -2.19 0.68 -15.90
CA ARG A 48 -2.54 0.12 -17.23
C ARG A 48 -2.89 -1.37 -17.19
N GLU A 49 -3.09 -1.95 -16.00
CA GLU A 49 -3.31 -3.40 -15.80
C GLU A 49 -2.45 -4.26 -16.76
N THR A 50 -1.16 -3.93 -16.85
CA THR A 50 -0.28 -4.51 -17.88
C THR A 50 0.10 -5.95 -17.53
N ILE A 51 0.96 -6.58 -18.32
CA ILE A 51 1.52 -7.91 -18.01
C ILE A 51 2.17 -7.99 -16.62
N ALA A 52 2.60 -6.86 -16.06
CA ALA A 52 3.18 -6.78 -14.72
C ALA A 52 2.14 -6.63 -13.59
N PHE A 53 0.84 -6.56 -13.92
CA PHE A 53 -0.26 -6.43 -12.95
C PHE A 53 -0.27 -7.59 -11.96
N ALA A 54 -0.56 -7.29 -10.69
CA ALA A 54 -0.58 -8.29 -9.64
C ALA A 54 -1.83 -9.19 -9.77
N ARG A 55 -1.72 -10.26 -10.56
CA ARG A 55 -2.81 -11.23 -10.79
C ARG A 55 -3.14 -12.09 -9.56
N ARG A 56 -2.30 -12.05 -8.53
CA ARG A 56 -2.49 -12.76 -7.25
C ARG A 56 -2.50 -11.75 -6.11
N HIS A 57 -3.41 -11.93 -5.16
CA HIS A 57 -3.49 -11.11 -3.94
C HIS A 57 -2.17 -11.09 -3.17
N ASN A 58 -1.45 -12.22 -3.08
CA ASN A 58 -0.13 -12.25 -2.44
C ASN A 58 0.84 -11.25 -3.08
N ALA A 59 0.90 -11.21 -4.42
CA ALA A 59 1.75 -10.27 -5.14
C ALA A 59 1.28 -8.81 -4.95
N ALA A 60 -0.03 -8.58 -4.87
CA ALA A 60 -0.57 -7.25 -4.59
C ALA A 60 -0.22 -6.79 -3.17
N LEU A 61 -0.32 -7.69 -2.18
CA LEU A 61 0.04 -7.43 -0.79
C LEU A 61 1.54 -7.19 -0.61
N GLU A 62 2.39 -8.01 -1.24
CA GLU A 62 3.86 -7.82 -1.26
C GLU A 62 4.22 -6.40 -1.77
N ARG A 63 3.55 -5.95 -2.84
CA ARG A 63 3.73 -4.58 -3.36
C ARG A 63 3.14 -3.53 -2.42
N ALA A 64 2.03 -3.81 -1.75
CA ALA A 64 1.45 -2.93 -0.74
C ALA A 64 2.41 -2.66 0.40
N PHE A 65 3.11 -3.69 0.88
CA PHE A 65 4.14 -3.55 1.90
C PHE A 65 5.28 -2.64 1.42
N LEU A 66 5.73 -2.77 0.17
CA LEU A 66 6.77 -1.89 -0.38
C LEU A 66 6.30 -0.43 -0.46
N ILE A 67 5.07 -0.19 -0.89
CA ILE A 67 4.49 1.17 -0.92
C ILE A 67 4.37 1.74 0.48
N ALA A 68 3.86 0.96 1.44
CA ALA A 68 3.74 1.39 2.82
C ALA A 68 5.11 1.73 3.42
N ALA A 69 6.14 0.91 3.15
CA ALA A 69 7.50 1.17 3.61
C ALA A 69 8.08 2.43 2.95
N TRP A 70 7.97 2.54 1.63
CA TRP A 70 8.46 3.71 0.89
C TRP A 70 7.76 5.00 1.31
N ARG A 71 6.41 5.01 1.31
CA ARG A 71 5.59 6.19 1.62
C ARG A 71 5.82 6.73 3.02
N ASN A 72 5.99 5.84 4.01
CA ASN A 72 6.12 6.27 5.40
C ASN A 72 7.55 6.56 5.82
N TRP A 73 8.55 5.81 5.31
CA TRP A 73 9.91 5.85 5.84
C TRP A 73 10.92 6.51 4.91
N ILE A 74 10.71 6.50 3.59
CA ILE A 74 11.69 7.01 2.60
C ILE A 74 11.20 8.31 1.96
N LYS A 75 9.93 8.34 1.55
CA LYS A 75 9.34 9.44 0.81
C LYS A 75 9.01 10.62 1.73
N ARG A 76 9.61 11.77 1.44
CA ARG A 76 9.23 13.05 2.05
C ARG A 76 7.82 13.46 1.63
N ARG A 77 7.13 14.19 2.50
CA ARG A 77 5.76 14.65 2.26
C ARG A 77 5.68 15.63 1.09
N ASP A 78 6.63 16.55 1.03
CA ASP A 78 6.85 17.45 -0.09
C ASP A 78 8.10 17.02 -0.87
N GLU A 79 7.99 16.95 -2.20
CA GLU A 79 9.10 16.62 -3.09
C GLU A 79 9.94 17.84 -3.46
N GLN A 80 9.37 19.04 -3.34
CA GLN A 80 10.05 20.30 -3.66
C GLN A 80 10.88 20.82 -2.48
N ASP A 81 10.49 20.49 -1.25
CA ASP A 81 11.23 20.85 -0.05
C ASP A 81 12.11 19.69 0.44
N VAL A 82 13.43 19.89 0.34
CA VAL A 82 14.43 18.92 0.81
C VAL A 82 14.41 18.72 2.33
N HIS A 83 13.87 19.66 3.09
CA HIS A 83 13.73 19.60 4.55
C HIS A 83 12.41 18.99 5.00
N SER A 84 11.49 18.70 4.07
CA SER A 84 10.19 18.14 4.39
C SER A 84 10.34 16.78 5.10
N PRO A 85 9.69 16.56 6.25
CA PRO A 85 9.79 15.30 6.98
C PRO A 85 9.08 14.17 6.22
N THR A 86 9.51 12.94 6.49
CA THR A 86 8.71 11.75 6.18
C THR A 86 7.58 11.58 7.19
N PRO A 87 6.50 10.84 6.85
CA PRO A 87 5.45 10.52 7.82
C PRO A 87 5.96 9.82 9.09
N ALA A 88 7.00 8.99 8.99
CA ALA A 88 7.62 8.33 10.14
C ALA A 88 8.36 9.33 11.05
N GLU A 89 8.99 10.35 10.48
CA GLU A 89 9.60 11.45 11.25
C GLU A 89 8.54 12.30 11.94
N GLU A 90 7.47 12.67 11.23
CA GLU A 90 6.35 13.45 11.78
C GLU A 90 5.66 12.69 12.93
N ALA A 91 5.56 11.36 12.82
CA ALA A 91 5.05 10.49 13.89
C ALA A 91 6.06 10.22 15.03
N GLY A 92 7.29 10.75 14.95
CA GLY A 92 8.33 10.56 15.97
C GLY A 92 8.92 9.14 16.02
N LEU A 93 8.67 8.30 15.01
CA LEU A 93 9.17 6.92 14.94
C LEU A 93 10.64 6.84 14.53
N GLU A 94 11.15 7.87 13.84
CA GLU A 94 12.53 7.97 13.39
C GLU A 94 12.94 9.45 13.31
N LYS A 95 14.24 9.74 13.37
CA LYS A 95 14.76 11.12 13.32
C LYS A 95 15.15 11.60 11.93
N LYS A 96 15.16 10.72 10.93
CA LYS A 96 15.60 11.00 9.56
C LYS A 96 14.97 10.03 8.57
N PRO A 97 14.83 10.40 7.28
CA PRO A 97 14.35 9.49 6.26
C PRO A 97 15.26 8.26 6.15
N TRP A 98 14.66 7.12 5.89
CA TRP A 98 15.37 5.91 5.53
C TRP A 98 15.89 6.00 4.09
N THR A 99 16.95 5.26 3.82
CA THR A 99 17.42 4.99 2.45
C THR A 99 16.92 3.61 2.01
N TRP A 100 16.83 3.39 0.70
CA TRP A 100 16.56 2.05 0.15
C TRP A 100 17.57 1.01 0.65
N LYS A 101 18.85 1.38 0.74
CA LYS A 101 19.89 0.52 1.30
C LYS A 101 19.58 0.12 2.74
N ARG A 102 19.16 1.07 3.59
CA ARG A 102 18.75 0.78 4.96
C ARG A 102 17.54 -0.15 4.98
N LEU A 103 16.48 0.16 4.24
CA LEU A 103 15.27 -0.65 4.21
C LEU A 103 15.55 -2.10 3.78
N ILE A 104 16.31 -2.29 2.69
CA ILE A 104 16.62 -3.62 2.15
C ILE A 104 17.63 -4.37 3.04
N ALA A 105 18.54 -3.67 3.73
CA ALA A 105 19.40 -4.30 4.72
C ALA A 105 18.61 -4.87 5.92
N GLN A 106 17.42 -4.34 6.18
CA GLN A 106 16.49 -4.84 7.20
C GLN A 106 15.52 -5.91 6.66
N ARG A 107 15.75 -6.46 5.44
CA ARG A 107 14.88 -7.48 4.86
C ARG A 107 14.69 -8.62 5.86
N LEU A 108 13.45 -8.72 6.34
CA LEU A 108 13.06 -9.77 7.27
C LEU A 108 13.19 -11.08 6.52
N PHE A 109 14.10 -11.94 6.95
CA PHE A 109 14.11 -13.34 6.52
C PHE A 109 13.04 -14.05 7.37
N PRO A 110 11.92 -14.48 6.77
CA PRO A 110 10.81 -15.09 7.54
C PRO A 110 11.24 -16.29 8.38
N TYR A 111 12.33 -16.97 8.00
CA TYR A 111 12.91 -18.07 8.75
C TYR A 111 13.81 -17.67 9.94
N ARG A 112 14.27 -16.42 9.98
CA ARG A 112 15.18 -15.91 11.02
C ARG A 112 14.47 -15.03 12.04
N LEU A 113 13.27 -14.55 11.73
CA LEU A 113 12.50 -13.66 12.58
C LEU A 113 11.10 -14.22 12.79
N PRO A 114 10.60 -14.24 14.03
CA PRO A 114 9.23 -14.66 14.29
C PRO A 114 8.28 -13.63 13.66
N ILE A 115 7.54 -14.06 12.64
CA ILE A 115 6.48 -13.28 12.02
C ILE A 115 5.13 -13.96 12.25
N PRO A 116 4.00 -13.23 12.24
CA PRO A 116 2.68 -13.83 12.30
C PRO A 116 2.47 -14.87 11.19
N GLU A 117 1.77 -15.97 11.48
CA GLU A 117 1.53 -17.02 10.48
C GLU A 117 0.80 -16.46 9.24
N SER A 118 -0.10 -15.50 9.43
CA SER A 118 -0.79 -14.81 8.32
C SER A 118 0.16 -14.08 7.37
N TRP A 119 1.33 -13.64 7.83
CA TRP A 119 2.36 -13.06 6.97
C TRP A 119 3.15 -14.16 6.26
N MET A 120 3.41 -15.27 6.95
CA MET A 120 4.01 -16.45 6.35
C MET A 120 3.15 -17.01 5.20
N ASP A 121 1.82 -16.92 5.31
CA ASP A 121 0.90 -17.31 4.24
C ASP A 121 1.10 -16.48 2.96
N ILE A 122 1.39 -15.19 3.11
CA ILE A 122 1.71 -14.28 2.01
C ILE A 122 3.06 -14.66 1.40
N TYR A 123 4.10 -14.86 2.23
CA TYR A 123 5.45 -15.24 1.77
C TYR A 123 5.48 -16.59 1.06
N ARG A 124 4.76 -17.59 1.58
CA ARG A 124 4.58 -18.91 0.94
C ARG A 124 3.62 -18.84 -0.24
N ARG A 125 2.92 -17.72 -0.43
CA ARG A 125 1.92 -17.46 -1.47
C ARG A 125 0.80 -18.50 -1.48
N ILE A 126 0.39 -18.95 -0.30
CA ILE A 126 -0.63 -20.00 -0.13
C ILE A 126 -2.05 -19.46 0.00
N ILE A 127 -2.23 -18.13 0.12
CA ILE A 127 -3.55 -17.51 0.13
C ILE A 127 -4.25 -17.78 -1.21
N THR A 128 -5.33 -18.56 -1.15
CA THR A 128 -6.22 -18.89 -2.27
C THR A 128 -7.60 -18.28 -2.04
N TRP A 129 -8.23 -17.76 -3.09
CA TRP A 129 -9.61 -17.28 -3.04
C TRP A 129 -10.55 -18.26 -3.77
N PRO A 130 -11.78 -18.50 -3.27
CA PRO A 130 -12.70 -19.51 -3.81
C PRO A 130 -13.03 -19.37 -5.30
N ASN A 131 -12.95 -18.14 -5.84
CA ASN A 131 -13.48 -17.80 -7.16
C ASN A 131 -12.41 -17.68 -8.26
N VAL A 132 -11.17 -18.10 -8.00
CA VAL A 132 -10.07 -17.99 -8.98
C VAL A 132 -9.42 -19.37 -9.15
N ASN A 133 -9.34 -19.83 -10.41
CA ASN A 133 -8.80 -21.14 -10.81
C ASN A 133 -7.52 -21.55 -10.05
N THR A 134 -7.32 -22.87 -9.93
CA THR A 134 -6.16 -23.51 -9.28
C THR A 134 -4.84 -22.91 -9.74
N TRP A 135 -4.24 -22.10 -8.88
CA TRP A 135 -2.92 -21.53 -9.07
C TRP A 135 -1.83 -22.53 -8.70
N THR A 136 -0.76 -22.62 -9.51
CA THR A 136 0.44 -23.37 -9.13
C THR A 136 1.01 -22.77 -7.86
N LYS A 137 1.06 -23.59 -6.80
CA LYS A 137 1.68 -23.25 -5.53
C LYS A 137 3.19 -23.22 -5.69
N HIS A 138 3.82 -22.36 -4.90
CA HIS A 138 5.25 -22.20 -4.93
C HIS A 138 5.85 -23.04 -3.79
N ASP A 139 6.27 -24.26 -4.10
CA ASP A 139 6.71 -25.27 -3.11
C ASP A 139 8.24 -25.33 -2.91
N LEU A 140 8.98 -24.37 -3.47
CA LEU A 140 10.43 -24.31 -3.29
C LEU A 140 10.77 -23.82 -1.87
N LYS A 141 11.54 -24.62 -1.13
CA LYS A 141 11.96 -24.41 0.26
C LYS A 141 12.63 -23.06 0.55
N TYR A 142 13.17 -22.38 -0.46
CA TYR A 142 13.93 -21.13 -0.30
C TYR A 142 13.47 -19.97 -1.19
N ALA A 143 12.40 -20.11 -1.98
CA ALA A 143 12.06 -19.05 -2.92
C ALA A 143 11.01 -18.08 -2.37
N PHE A 144 11.47 -17.30 -1.38
CA PHE A 144 10.92 -16.01 -0.97
C PHE A 144 12.03 -15.06 -0.50
#